data_AF-A0A6B3HTL2-F1
#
_entry.id   AF-A0A6B3HTL2-F1
#
_cell.length_a   1.000
_cell.length_b   1.000
_cell.length_c   1.000
_cell.angle_alpha   90.00
_cell.angle_beta   90.00
_cell.angle_gamma   90.00
#
_symmetry.space_group_name_H-M   'P 1'
#
loop_
_entity.id
_entity.type
_entity.pdbx_description
1 polymer ?
#
loop_
_entity_poly.entity_id
_entity_poly.type
_entity_poly.pdbx_seq_one_letter_code
_entity_poly.pdbx_strand_id
1 'polypeptide(L)' 'DMSSITPQTSVDLAKNAAEKGIRVLDAPVSGGEAGAIEAVLSIMVGGEQADFDAAKPLLEALGKTIVLCGPHG' A
#
# COMPACT_ATOMS: atom_id res chain seq x y z
N ASP A 1 0.93 -3.44 3.64
CA ASP A 1 1.83 -4.47 3.11
C ASP A 1 2.37 -3.98 1.77
N MET A 2 3.68 -3.91 1.61
CA MET A 2 4.33 -3.47 0.37
C MET A 2 4.81 -4.65 -0.50
N SER A 3 4.52 -5.87 -0.07
CA SER A 3 4.91 -7.10 -0.76
C SER A 3 4.06 -7.31 -2.01
N SER A 4 4.64 -7.95 -3.02
CA SER A 4 3.88 -8.45 -4.18
C SER A 4 3.28 -9.81 -3.85
N ILE A 5 2.03 -9.80 -3.40
CA ILE A 5 1.23 -10.99 -3.04
C ILE A 5 0.00 -11.10 -3.93
N THR A 6 -0.75 -12.21 -3.83
CA THR A 6 -2.00 -12.32 -4.59
C THR A 6 -3.06 -11.35 -4.05
N PRO A 7 -3.91 -10.75 -4.90
CA PRO A 7 -5.02 -9.88 -4.48
C PRO A 7 -5.87 -10.47 -3.36
N GLN A 8 -6.20 -11.76 -3.47
CA GLN A 8 -7.01 -12.46 -2.47
C GLN A 8 -6.33 -12.46 -1.08
N THR A 9 -5.00 -12.61 -1.03
CA THR A 9 -4.25 -12.55 0.24
C THR A 9 -4.35 -11.18 0.89
N SER A 10 -4.32 -10.10 0.11
CA SER A 10 -4.52 -8.73 0.61
C SER A 10 -5.92 -8.54 1.20
N VAL A 11 -6.95 -9.02 0.50
CA VAL A 11 -8.35 -8.96 0.96
C VAL A 11 -8.54 -9.74 2.26
N ASP A 12 -8.02 -10.97 2.34
CA ASP A 12 -8.15 -11.81 3.52
C ASP A 12 -7.39 -11.21 4.72
N LEU A 13 -6.20 -10.64 4.48
CA LEU A 13 -5.41 -9.94 5.49
C LEU A 13 -6.18 -8.74 6.04
N ALA A 14 -6.73 -7.90 5.16
CA ALA A 14 -7.49 -6.71 5.56
C ALA A 14 -8.72 -7.10 6.40
N LYS A 15 -9.46 -8.13 5.99
CA LYS A 15 -10.60 -8.65 6.75
C LYS A 15 -10.19 -9.11 8.16
N ASN A 16 -9.16 -9.94 8.25
CA ASN A 16 -8.69 -10.48 9.54
C ASN A 16 -8.10 -9.39 10.45
N ALA A 17 -7.51 -8.35 9.86
CA ALA A 17 -6.99 -7.20 10.59
C ALA A 17 -8.12 -6.30 11.12
N ALA A 18 -9.17 -6.09 10.34
CA ALA A 18 -10.34 -5.31 10.73
C ALA A 18 -11.05 -5.91 11.96
N GLU A 19 -11.14 -7.24 12.05
CA GLU A 19 -11.67 -7.94 13.24
C GLU A 19 -10.90 -7.61 14.54
N LYS A 20 -9.66 -7.11 14.40
CA LYS A 20 -8.78 -6.70 15.50
C LYS A 20 -8.63 -5.18 15.62
N GLY A 21 -9.41 -4.42 14.85
CA GLY A 21 -9.32 -2.95 14.82
C GLY A 21 -8.03 -2.42 14.16
N ILE A 22 -7.37 -3.24 13.34
CA ILE A 22 -6.15 -2.87 12.63
C ILE A 22 -6.51 -2.41 11.22
N ARG A 23 -5.99 -1.24 10.86
CA ARG A 23 -6.13 -0.66 9.52
C ARG A 23 -4.99 -1.14 8.63
N VAL A 24 -5.30 -1.54 7.41
CA VAL A 24 -4.34 -2.12 6.47
C VAL A 24 -4.44 -1.34 5.16
N LEU A 25 -3.31 -1.22 4.48
CA LEU A 25 -3.24 -0.83 3.07
C LEU A 25 -2.36 -1.88 2.38
N ASP A 26 -2.82 -2.46 1.29
CA ASP A 26 -1.94 -3.20 0.37
C ASP A 26 -1.34 -2.19 -0.62
N ALA A 27 -0.03 -2.17 -0.74
CA ALA A 27 0.70 -1.11 -1.42
C ALA A 27 1.93 -1.66 -2.17
N PRO A 28 1.75 -2.66 -3.06
CA PRO A 28 2.87 -3.21 -3.82
C PRO A 28 3.65 -2.12 -4.57
N VAL A 29 4.97 -2.29 -4.61
CA VAL A 29 5.87 -1.29 -5.19
C VAL A 29 6.57 -1.76 -6.47
N SER A 30 6.92 -0.80 -7.31
CA SER A 30 7.77 -0.98 -8.49
C SER A 30 8.88 0.08 -8.48
N GLY A 31 10.03 -0.25 -9.09
CA GLY A 31 11.22 0.63 -9.12
C GLY A 31 12.52 -0.06 -8.67
N GLY A 32 12.42 -1.27 -8.12
CA GLY A 32 13.58 -2.07 -7.69
C GLY A 32 14.35 -1.42 -6.54
N GLU A 33 15.52 -1.99 -6.25
CA GLU A 33 16.40 -1.51 -5.18
C GLU A 33 16.85 -0.05 -5.40
N ALA A 34 17.25 0.28 -6.63
CA ALA A 34 17.67 1.64 -6.97
C ALA A 34 16.56 2.67 -6.68
N GLY A 35 15.32 2.39 -7.11
CA GLY A 35 14.18 3.25 -6.85
C GLY A 35 13.84 3.39 -5.37
N ALA A 36 14.11 2.35 -4.56
CA ALA A 36 13.94 2.42 -3.12
C ALA A 36 15.01 3.30 -2.46
N ILE A 37 16.28 3.17 -2.87
CA ILE A 37 17.39 3.99 -2.36
C ILE A 37 17.19 5.47 -2.71
N GLU A 38 16.74 5.74 -3.93
CA GLU A 38 16.51 7.11 -4.43
C GLU A 38 15.15 7.71 -4.01
N ALA A 39 14.32 6.95 -3.29
CA ALA A 39 12.97 7.34 -2.89
C ALA A 39 12.08 7.77 -4.07
N VAL A 40 12.13 6.98 -5.16
CA VAL A 40 11.37 7.19 -6.40
C VAL A 40 10.49 6.00 -6.77
N LEU A 41 10.11 5.19 -5.80
CA LEU A 41 9.19 4.07 -6.02
C LEU A 41 7.84 4.52 -6.61
N SER A 42 7.26 3.63 -7.40
CA SER A 42 5.85 3.67 -7.76
C SER A 42 5.08 2.75 -6.82
N ILE A 43 4.05 3.29 -6.17
CA ILE A 43 3.28 2.65 -5.10
C ILE A 43 1.80 2.66 -5.50
N MET A 44 1.24 1.48 -5.72
CA MET A 44 -0.18 1.28 -6.07
C MET A 44 -0.89 0.78 -4.83
N VAL A 45 -1.84 1.54 -4.30
CA VAL A 45 -2.44 1.30 -3.00
C VAL A 45 -3.88 0.78 -3.13
N GLY A 46 -4.21 -0.32 -2.48
CA GLY A 46 -5.56 -0.79 -2.21
C GLY A 46 -5.97 -0.51 -0.76
N GLY A 47 -7.20 -0.02 -0.58
CA GLY A 47 -7.81 0.20 0.73
C GLY A 47 -8.79 1.36 0.77
N GLU A 48 -9.12 1.82 1.98
CA GLU A 48 -10.02 2.95 2.18
C GLU A 48 -9.32 4.30 1.95
N GLN A 49 -10.04 5.28 1.40
CA GLN A 49 -9.52 6.62 1.14
C GLN A 49 -8.96 7.29 2.40
N ALA A 50 -9.65 7.15 3.54
CA ALA A 50 -9.23 7.76 4.80
C ALA A 50 -7.89 7.21 5.30
N ASP A 51 -7.66 5.91 5.11
CA ASP A 51 -6.42 5.25 5.51
C ASP A 51 -5.29 5.59 4.54
N PHE A 52 -5.58 5.65 3.25
CA PHE A 52 -4.66 6.15 2.23
C PHE A 52 -4.21 7.58 2.54
N ASP A 53 -5.14 8.49 2.81
CA ASP A 53 -4.83 9.89 3.11
C ASP A 53 -3.97 10.03 4.38
N ALA A 54 -4.25 9.20 5.40
CA ALA A 54 -3.46 9.17 6.62
C ALA A 54 -2.04 8.62 6.40
N ALA A 55 -1.88 7.63 5.52
CA ALA A 55 -0.59 7.02 5.20
C ALA A 55 0.22 7.80 4.14
N LYS A 56 -0.44 8.63 3.33
CA LYS A 56 0.15 9.32 2.18
C LYS A 56 1.46 10.06 2.50
N PRO A 57 1.59 10.82 3.61
CA PRO A 57 2.87 11.49 3.94
C PRO A 57 4.03 10.51 4.14
N LEU A 58 3.76 9.29 4.60
CA LEU A 58 4.77 8.24 4.76
C LEU A 58 5.14 7.62 3.40
N LEU A 59 4.14 7.42 2.54
CA LEU A 59 4.37 6.89 1.19
C LEU A 59 5.17 7.88 0.32
N GLU A 60 4.93 9.19 0.49
CA GLU A 60 5.67 10.27 -0.20
C GLU A 60 7.16 10.34 0.17
N ALA A 61 7.54 9.78 1.31
CA ALA A 61 8.95 9.64 1.70
C ALA A 61 9.67 8.51 0.94
N LEU A 62 8.92 7.60 0.30
CA LEU A 62 9.44 6.40 -0.35
C LEU A 62 9.30 6.43 -1.88
N GLY A 63 8.32 7.18 -2.40
CA GLY A 63 7.95 7.14 -3.80
C GLY A 63 7.57 8.49 -4.40
N LYS A 64 7.53 8.52 -5.73
CA LYS A 64 7.08 9.69 -6.51
C LYS A 64 5.73 9.48 -7.17
N THR A 65 5.36 8.22 -7.42
CA THR A 65 4.07 7.86 -8.00
C THR A 65 3.29 7.10 -6.95
N ILE A 66 2.25 7.71 -6.38
CA ILE A 66 1.46 7.13 -5.29
C ILE A 66 -0.02 7.26 -5.66
N VAL A 67 -0.68 6.13 -5.87
CA VAL A 67 -2.04 6.10 -6.40
C VAL A 67 -2.90 5.17 -5.57
N LEU A 68 -4.07 5.64 -5.14
CA LEU A 68 -5.12 4.75 -4.63
C LEU A 68 -5.83 4.10 -5.82
N CYS A 69 -5.68 2.80 -5.96
CA CYS A 69 -6.18 2.00 -7.07
C CYS A 69 -7.59 1.45 -6.85
N GLY A 70 -8.10 1.49 -5.61
CA GLY A 70 -9.42 1.00 -5.26
C GLY A 70 -9.46 0.42 -3.85
N PRO A 71 -10.47 -0.42 -3.54
CA PRO A 71 -10.49 -1.20 -2.30
C PRO A 71 -9.33 -2.22 -2.27
N HIS A 72 -9.21 -2.97 -1.18
CA HIS A 72 -8.23 -4.06 -1.09
C HIS A 72 -8.36 -5.06 -2.24
N GLY A 73 -7.23 -5.46 -2.82
CA GLY A 73 -7.15 -6.49 -3.87
C GLY A 73 -6.62 -6.00 -5.20
#